data_AF-A0A7X8F3X0-F1
#
_entry.id   AF-A0A7X8F3X0-F1
#
_cell.length_a   1.000
_cell.length_b   1.000
_cell.length_c   1.000
_cell.angle_alpha   90.00
_cell.angle_beta   90.00
_cell.angle_gamma   90.00
#
_symmetry.space_group_name_H-M   'P 1'
#
loop_
_entity.id
_entity.type
_entity.pdbx_description
1 polymer ?
#
loop_
_entity_poly.entity_id
_entity_poly.type
_entity_poly.pdbx_seq_one_letter_code
_entity_poly.pdbx_strand_id
1 'polypeptide(L)'
;MIQTSFSSTTFDNNSGGGKMTINSKITLSFILFLNLFFLVIGINAISYLSMFLANKIFPLVCFLDKDNAFLLITIHHFVQALIGLLIIGLILLITDHSIADFGFQLKGFKSSLRPMGLFGIAFCTVQLIGAFLYVYGFNYPLQFSYVLTPYNFIGQFLFQILVSGTSEEILFRSLVLFIIAATTKRYAENTKTIYISTIVISSIAVTYHKE
;
A
#
# COMPACT_ATOMS: atom_id res chain seq x y z
N MET A 1 -22.31 -2.96 4.59
CA MET A 1 -22.39 -4.29 3.95
C MET A 1 -21.84 -4.13 2.54
N ILE A 2 -20.53 -4.32 2.35
CA ILE A 2 -19.84 -3.97 1.11
C ILE A 2 -19.92 -5.19 0.19
N GLN A 3 -20.79 -5.11 -0.81
CA GLN A 3 -20.86 -6.04 -1.92
C GLN A 3 -19.77 -5.62 -2.91
N THR A 4 -18.64 -6.32 -2.90
CA THR A 4 -17.57 -6.15 -3.88
C THR A 4 -18.05 -6.72 -5.22
N SER A 5 -18.59 -5.84 -6.08
CA SER A 5 -18.94 -6.20 -7.46
C SER A 5 -17.68 -6.25 -8.31
N PHE A 6 -16.93 -7.36 -8.22
CA PHE A 6 -16.10 -7.81 -9.33
C PHE A 6 -17.04 -8.09 -10.50
N SER A 7 -16.84 -7.37 -11.60
CA SER A 7 -17.62 -7.54 -12.82
C SER A 7 -17.61 -9.01 -13.24
N SER A 8 -18.80 -9.58 -13.34
CA SER A 8 -19.09 -10.95 -13.73
C SER A 8 -18.70 -11.21 -15.18
N THR A 9 -17.43 -11.48 -15.45
CA THR A 9 -17.07 -12.44 -16.49
C THR A 9 -17.29 -13.83 -15.90
N THR A 10 -18.49 -14.37 -16.13
CA THR A 10 -18.89 -15.78 -15.97
C THR A 10 -17.93 -16.64 -15.14
N PHE A 11 -18.10 -16.58 -13.82
CA PHE A 11 -17.63 -17.65 -12.93
C PHE A 11 -18.57 -18.83 -13.14
N ASP A 12 -18.16 -19.75 -14.00
CA ASP A 12 -18.82 -21.03 -14.11
C ASP A 12 -18.61 -21.76 -12.76
N ASN A 13 -19.70 -21.88 -12.01
CA ASN A 13 -19.71 -22.32 -10.61
C ASN A 13 -19.58 -23.84 -10.47
N ASN A 14 -18.90 -24.47 -11.43
CA ASN A 14 -18.72 -25.92 -11.48
C ASN A 14 -17.27 -26.30 -11.18
N SER A 15 -16.73 -25.80 -10.07
CA SER A 15 -15.47 -26.32 -9.52
C SER A 15 -15.82 -27.40 -8.50
N GLY A 16 -15.96 -28.64 -8.99
CA GLY A 16 -15.82 -29.81 -8.14
C GLY A 16 -14.54 -29.67 -7.30
N GLY A 17 -14.65 -29.90 -5.99
CA GLY A 17 -13.54 -29.83 -5.04
C GLY A 17 -12.51 -30.92 -5.33
N GLY A 18 -11.72 -30.74 -6.38
CA GLY A 18 -10.55 -31.56 -6.66
C GLY A 18 -9.56 -31.40 -5.52
N LYS A 19 -9.09 -32.51 -4.96
CA LYS A 19 -7.96 -32.49 -4.03
C LYS A 19 -6.69 -32.16 -4.81
N MET A 20 -6.04 -31.06 -4.47
CA MET A 20 -4.71 -30.69 -4.96
C MET A 20 -3.73 -31.86 -4.84
N THR A 21 -3.10 -32.23 -5.95
CA THR A 21 -2.02 -33.22 -5.99
C THR A 21 -0.79 -32.73 -5.21
N ILE A 22 0.07 -33.64 -4.74
CA ILE A 22 1.28 -33.27 -3.98
C ILE A 22 2.21 -32.38 -4.83
N ASN A 23 2.34 -32.66 -6.12
CA ASN A 23 3.18 -31.87 -7.03
C ASN A 23 2.64 -30.44 -7.21
N SER A 24 1.32 -30.26 -7.36
CA SER A 24 0.73 -28.92 -7.48
C SER A 24 0.87 -28.09 -6.20
N LYS A 25 0.81 -28.71 -5.01
CA LYS A 25 1.08 -28.04 -3.73
C LYS A 25 2.53 -27.55 -3.63
N ILE A 26 3.50 -28.38 -4.02
CA ILE A 26 4.92 -28.01 -3.99
C ILE A 26 5.18 -26.84 -4.96
N THR A 27 4.65 -26.92 -6.18
CA THR A 27 4.76 -25.83 -7.17
C THR A 27 4.13 -24.54 -6.66
N LEU A 28 2.94 -24.59 -6.08
CA LEU A 28 2.26 -23.41 -5.51
C LEU A 28 3.09 -22.78 -4.39
N SER A 29 3.57 -23.58 -3.43
CA SER A 29 4.41 -23.09 -2.33
C SER A 29 5.69 -22.44 -2.83
N PHE A 30 6.35 -23.04 -3.83
CA PHE A 30 7.56 -22.48 -4.43
C PHE A 30 7.29 -21.12 -5.11
N ILE A 31 6.18 -20.99 -5.83
CA ILE A 31 5.79 -19.73 -6.49
C ILE A 31 5.45 -18.65 -5.47
N LEU A 32 4.72 -18.99 -4.41
CA LEU A 32 4.40 -18.05 -3.33
C LEU A 32 5.66 -17.54 -2.64
N PHE A 33 6.64 -18.42 -2.39
CA PHE A 33 7.94 -18.02 -1.86
C PHE A 33 8.69 -17.10 -2.81
N LEU A 34 8.73 -17.44 -4.10
CA LEU A 34 9.39 -16.63 -5.13
C LEU A 34 8.75 -15.25 -5.26
N ASN A 35 7.42 -15.17 -5.25
CA ASN A 35 6.67 -13.93 -5.24
C ASN A 35 7.03 -13.08 -4.02
N LEU A 36 6.99 -13.65 -2.82
CA LEU A 36 7.36 -12.93 -1.60
C LEU A 36 8.77 -12.35 -1.70
N PHE A 37 9.74 -13.17 -2.14
CA PHE A 37 11.13 -12.76 -2.30
C PHE A 37 11.30 -11.59 -3.27
N PHE A 38 10.75 -11.70 -4.49
CA PHE A 38 10.84 -10.63 -5.49
C PHE A 38 10.07 -9.38 -5.10
N LEU A 39 8.93 -9.50 -4.43
CA LEU A 39 8.13 -8.37 -3.99
C LEU A 39 8.84 -7.60 -2.88
N VAL A 40 9.40 -8.28 -1.87
CA VAL A 40 10.17 -7.62 -0.81
C VAL A 40 11.35 -6.86 -1.41
N ILE A 41 12.09 -7.47 -2.34
CA ILE A 41 13.20 -6.79 -3.02
C ILE A 41 12.71 -5.62 -3.86
N GLY A 42 11.65 -5.81 -4.66
CA GLY A 42 11.11 -4.79 -5.55
C GLY A 42 10.58 -3.57 -4.79
N ILE A 43 9.82 -3.79 -3.72
CA ILE A 43 9.27 -2.73 -2.86
C ILE A 43 10.42 -1.94 -2.20
N ASN A 44 11.42 -2.62 -1.65
CA ASN A 44 12.58 -1.94 -1.06
C ASN A 44 13.41 -1.19 -2.11
N ALA A 45 13.54 -1.72 -3.32
CA ALA A 45 14.22 -1.04 -4.43
C ALA A 45 13.47 0.24 -4.85
N ILE A 46 12.13 0.18 -4.95
CA ILE A 46 11.30 1.36 -5.23
C ILE A 46 11.46 2.39 -4.12
N SER A 47 11.40 1.99 -2.86
CA SER A 47 11.58 2.89 -1.71
C SER A 47 12.95 3.56 -1.73
N TYR A 48 14.02 2.77 -1.87
CA TYR A 48 15.39 3.28 -1.91
C TYR A 48 15.59 4.27 -3.06
N LEU A 49 15.09 3.95 -4.27
CA LEU A 49 15.15 4.85 -5.41
C LEU A 49 14.35 6.14 -5.15
N SER A 50 13.18 6.02 -4.51
CA SER A 50 12.33 7.15 -4.17
C SER A 50 13.01 8.07 -3.16
N MET A 51 13.66 7.51 -2.15
CA MET A 51 14.43 8.26 -1.15
C MET A 51 15.66 8.92 -1.79
N PHE A 52 16.37 8.22 -2.67
CA PHE A 52 17.49 8.77 -3.41
C PHE A 52 17.06 10.01 -4.23
N LEU A 53 15.96 9.91 -4.98
CA LEU A 53 15.42 11.01 -5.76
C LEU A 53 14.89 12.14 -4.86
N ALA A 54 14.21 11.81 -3.76
CA ALA A 54 13.73 12.79 -2.80
C ALA A 54 14.87 13.64 -2.23
N ASN A 55 16.00 13.02 -1.88
CA ASN A 55 17.20 13.74 -1.42
C ASN A 55 17.80 14.67 -2.49
N LYS A 56 17.57 14.41 -3.78
CA LYS A 56 17.99 15.31 -4.87
C LYS A 56 17.03 16.46 -5.09
N ILE A 57 15.74 16.23 -4.90
CA ILE A 57 14.69 17.24 -5.10
C ILE A 57 14.59 18.17 -3.87
N PHE A 58 14.72 17.62 -2.66
CA PHE A 58 14.51 18.32 -1.40
C PHE A 58 15.29 19.65 -1.26
N PRO A 59 16.60 19.74 -1.61
CA PRO A 59 17.35 20.99 -1.51
C PRO A 59 16.77 22.13 -2.37
N LEU A 60 16.00 21.83 -3.42
CA LEU A 60 15.37 22.83 -4.28
C LEU A 60 14.12 23.46 -3.65
N VAL A 61 13.52 22.78 -2.66
CA VAL A 61 12.22 23.14 -2.06
C VAL A 61 12.26 23.23 -0.53
N CYS A 62 13.43 23.03 0.09
CA CYS A 62 13.60 22.98 1.54
C CYS A 62 13.17 24.27 2.27
N PHE A 63 13.09 25.40 1.58
CA PHE A 63 12.59 26.65 2.15
C PHE A 63 11.12 26.56 2.60
N LEU A 64 10.35 25.59 2.08
CA LEU A 64 8.97 25.31 2.48
C LEU A 64 8.89 24.52 3.79
N ASP A 65 9.96 23.87 4.24
CA ASP A 65 9.96 23.07 5.47
C ASP A 65 11.32 23.21 6.15
N LYS A 66 11.48 24.33 6.85
CA LYS A 66 12.76 24.73 7.46
C LYS A 66 13.26 23.76 8.52
N ASP A 67 12.35 23.05 9.18
CA ASP A 67 12.66 22.12 10.25
C ASP A 67 12.75 20.66 9.75
N ASN A 68 12.64 20.44 8.43
CA ASN A 68 12.61 19.13 7.78
C ASN A 68 11.58 18.17 8.41
N ALA A 69 10.44 18.71 8.85
CA ALA A 69 9.45 17.98 9.61
C ALA A 69 8.59 17.02 8.76
N PHE A 70 8.31 17.35 7.49
CA PHE A 70 7.35 16.62 6.67
C PHE A 70 7.66 16.57 5.16
N LEU A 71 8.42 17.53 4.62
CA LEU A 71 8.51 17.72 3.18
C LEU A 71 9.40 16.67 2.50
N LEU A 72 10.52 16.27 3.13
CA LEU A 72 11.38 15.22 2.58
C LEU A 72 10.61 13.90 2.43
N ILE A 73 9.90 13.49 3.48
CA ILE A 73 9.12 12.24 3.48
C ILE A 73 7.90 12.34 2.55
N THR A 74 7.32 13.54 2.41
CA THR A 74 6.27 13.82 1.42
C THR A 74 6.79 13.60 0.00
N ILE A 75 7.93 14.19 -0.36
CA ILE A 75 8.54 14.02 -1.69
C ILE A 75 8.88 12.56 -1.94
N HIS A 76 9.46 11.86 -0.96
CA HIS A 76 9.74 10.43 -1.04
C HIS A 76 8.48 9.63 -1.42
N HIS A 77 7.37 9.84 -0.70
CA HIS A 77 6.12 9.14 -0.97
C HIS A 77 5.49 9.53 -2.32
N PHE A 78 5.60 10.79 -2.73
CA PHE A 78 5.14 11.21 -4.06
C PHE A 78 5.94 10.54 -5.18
N VAL A 79 7.26 10.48 -5.05
CA VAL A 79 8.13 9.80 -6.02
C VAL A 79 7.86 8.29 -6.02
N GLN A 80 7.67 7.69 -4.86
CA GLN A 80 7.30 6.28 -4.71
C GLN A 80 5.98 5.96 -5.43
N ALA A 81 4.95 6.77 -5.20
CA ALA A 81 3.66 6.62 -5.88
C ALA A 81 3.82 6.74 -7.40
N LEU A 82 4.62 7.71 -7.86
CA LEU A 82 4.88 7.93 -9.28
C LEU A 82 5.59 6.73 -9.91
N ILE A 83 6.64 6.20 -9.28
CA ILE A 83 7.33 4.99 -9.75
C ILE A 83 6.37 3.80 -9.80
N GLY A 84 5.54 3.62 -8.78
CA GLY A 84 4.50 2.58 -8.76
C GLY A 84 3.52 2.70 -9.94
N LEU A 85 3.02 3.91 -10.21
CA LEU A 85 2.16 4.18 -11.36
C LEU A 85 2.87 3.93 -12.70
N LEU A 86 4.15 4.29 -12.83
CA LEU A 86 4.93 4.02 -14.04
C LEU A 86 5.09 2.52 -14.28
N ILE A 87 5.36 1.73 -13.23
CA ILE A 87 5.44 0.26 -13.34
C ILE A 87 4.08 -0.32 -13.75
N ILE A 88 2.98 0.14 -13.14
CA ILE A 88 1.62 -0.28 -13.52
C ILE A 88 1.35 0.06 -14.99
N GLY A 89 1.68 1.28 -15.43
CA GLY A 89 1.55 1.70 -16.83
C GLY A 89 2.36 0.83 -17.78
N LEU A 90 3.58 0.46 -17.41
CA LEU A 90 4.41 -0.46 -18.18
C LEU A 90 3.78 -1.85 -18.29
N ILE A 91 3.22 -2.39 -17.20
CA ILE A 91 2.52 -3.68 -17.23
C ILE A 91 1.29 -3.61 -18.15
N LEU A 92 0.51 -2.53 -18.09
CA LEU A 92 -0.64 -2.31 -18.96
C LEU A 92 -0.24 -2.19 -20.45
N LEU A 93 0.97 -1.73 -20.76
CA LEU A 93 1.47 -1.66 -22.13
C LEU A 93 1.88 -3.03 -22.70
N ILE A 94 2.32 -3.96 -21.83
CA ILE A 94 2.84 -5.27 -22.24
C ILE A 94 1.86 -6.43 -22.03
N THR A 95 0.70 -6.17 -21.39
CA THR A 95 -0.31 -7.18 -21.08
C THR A 95 -1.72 -6.69 -21.43
N ASP A 96 -2.66 -7.62 -21.62
CA ASP A 96 -4.08 -7.30 -21.86
C ASP A 96 -4.86 -6.93 -20.58
N HIS A 97 -4.16 -6.58 -19.50
CA HIS A 97 -4.81 -6.17 -18.26
C HIS A 97 -5.39 -4.76 -18.38
N SER A 98 -6.43 -4.51 -17.59
CA SER A 98 -7.06 -3.21 -17.47
C SER A 98 -6.62 -2.51 -16.18
N ILE A 99 -6.69 -1.18 -16.15
CA ILE A 99 -6.38 -0.42 -14.93
C ILE A 99 -7.31 -0.79 -13.75
N ALA A 100 -8.49 -1.33 -14.04
CA ALA A 100 -9.44 -1.81 -13.05
C ALA A 100 -8.96 -3.08 -12.33
N ASP A 101 -8.09 -3.89 -12.96
CA ASP A 101 -7.51 -5.10 -12.36
C ASP A 101 -6.49 -4.74 -11.26
N PHE A 102 -5.85 -3.56 -11.37
CA PHE A 102 -5.02 -2.95 -10.34
C PHE A 102 -5.84 -2.23 -9.26
N GLY A 103 -7.16 -2.37 -9.29
CA GLY A 103 -8.06 -1.80 -8.29
C GLY A 103 -8.34 -0.31 -8.43
N PHE A 104 -7.99 0.32 -9.57
CA PHE A 104 -8.44 1.67 -9.88
C PHE A 104 -9.85 1.63 -10.48
N GLN A 105 -10.85 1.90 -9.64
CA GLN A 105 -12.24 1.91 -10.06
C GLN A 105 -12.89 3.24 -9.66
N LEU A 106 -13.42 3.95 -10.66
CA LEU A 106 -14.20 5.18 -10.42
C LEU A 106 -15.66 4.88 -10.05
N LYS A 107 -16.12 3.65 -10.32
CA LYS A 107 -17.46 3.20 -9.93
C LYS A 107 -17.56 3.18 -8.41
N GLY A 108 -18.59 3.82 -7.87
CA GLY A 108 -18.82 3.87 -6.42
C GLY A 108 -17.97 4.89 -5.66
N PHE A 109 -17.24 5.79 -6.35
CA PHE A 109 -16.42 6.84 -5.71
C PHE A 109 -17.19 7.62 -4.63
N LYS A 110 -18.40 8.08 -4.95
CA LYS A 110 -19.28 8.78 -3.99
C LYS A 110 -19.60 7.94 -2.75
N SER A 111 -19.79 6.64 -2.93
CA SER A 111 -20.07 5.70 -1.84
C SER A 111 -18.83 5.41 -0.99
N SER A 112 -17.63 5.50 -1.56
CA SER A 112 -16.34 5.30 -0.87
C SER A 112 -15.91 6.51 -0.04
N LEU A 113 -16.39 7.73 -0.36
CA LEU A 113 -16.05 8.93 0.40
C LEU A 113 -16.51 8.87 1.86
N ARG A 114 -17.69 8.30 2.12
CA ARG A 114 -18.22 8.19 3.49
C ARG A 114 -17.36 7.29 4.40
N PRO A 115 -17.05 6.03 4.05
CA PRO A 115 -16.19 5.20 4.88
C PRO A 115 -14.76 5.75 4.97
N MET A 116 -14.23 6.36 3.90
CA MET A 116 -12.93 7.03 3.93
C MET A 116 -12.92 8.21 4.92
N GLY A 117 -13.94 9.06 4.91
CA GLY A 117 -14.07 10.15 5.87
C GLY A 117 -14.23 9.66 7.32
N LEU A 118 -15.02 8.59 7.52
CA LEU A 118 -15.18 7.98 8.84
C LEU A 118 -13.86 7.39 9.35
N PHE A 119 -13.10 6.72 8.49
CA PHE A 119 -11.76 6.24 8.79
C PHE A 119 -10.83 7.39 9.16
N GLY A 120 -10.82 8.48 8.37
CA GLY A 120 -10.03 9.67 8.66
C GLY A 120 -10.35 10.26 10.04
N ILE A 121 -11.64 10.44 10.36
CA ILE A 121 -12.07 10.95 11.68
C ILE A 121 -11.67 10.00 12.81
N ALA A 122 -11.87 8.69 12.64
CA ALA A 122 -11.48 7.69 13.62
C ALA A 122 -9.96 7.69 13.86
N PHE A 123 -9.17 7.71 12.79
CA PHE A 123 -7.71 7.79 12.84
C PHE A 123 -7.26 9.06 13.57
N CYS A 124 -7.80 10.23 13.21
CA CYS A 124 -7.52 11.49 13.90
C CYS A 124 -7.80 11.38 15.40
N THR A 125 -8.93 10.79 15.76
CA THR A 125 -9.36 10.62 17.16
C THR A 125 -8.37 9.74 17.92
N VAL A 126 -7.97 8.60 17.34
CA VAL A 126 -6.99 7.69 17.95
C VAL A 126 -5.63 8.37 18.11
N GLN A 127 -5.15 9.10 17.09
CA GLN A 127 -3.87 9.80 17.16
C GLN A 127 -3.86 10.89 18.24
N LEU A 128 -4.95 11.67 18.36
CA LEU A 128 -5.07 12.70 19.38
C LEU A 128 -5.16 12.13 20.79
N ILE A 129 -5.95 11.07 20.99
CA ILE A 129 -6.03 10.38 22.29
C ILE A 129 -4.67 9.79 22.66
N GLY A 130 -4.00 9.13 21.70
CA GLY A 130 -2.67 8.56 21.91
C GLY A 130 -1.65 9.62 22.31
N ALA A 131 -1.62 10.75 21.60
CA ALA A 131 -0.76 11.88 21.95
C ALA A 131 -1.07 12.45 23.35
N PHE A 132 -2.35 12.63 23.67
CA PHE A 132 -2.78 13.12 24.99
C PHE A 132 -2.35 12.17 26.11
N LEU A 133 -2.56 10.86 25.96
CA LEU A 133 -2.15 9.86 26.93
C LEU A 133 -0.62 9.80 27.10
N TYR A 134 0.13 9.93 26.00
CA TYR A 134 1.59 9.92 26.03
C TYR A 134 2.16 11.08 26.86
N VAL A 135 1.62 12.28 26.65
CA VAL A 135 2.07 13.52 27.32
C VAL A 135 1.57 13.60 28.75
N TYR A 136 0.26 13.48 28.95
CA TYR A 136 -0.38 13.78 30.22
C TYR A 136 -0.67 12.54 31.07
N GLY A 137 -0.83 11.37 30.44
CA GLY A 137 -1.10 10.12 31.15
C GLY A 137 0.18 9.47 31.66
N PHE A 138 1.20 9.38 30.81
CA PHE A 138 2.45 8.68 31.10
C PHE A 138 3.64 9.60 31.41
N ASN A 139 3.48 10.92 31.28
CA ASN A 139 4.53 11.93 31.49
C ASN A 139 5.81 11.65 30.68
N TYR A 140 5.69 11.04 29.50
CA TYR A 140 6.85 10.84 28.64
C TYR A 140 7.23 12.16 27.96
N PRO A 141 8.53 12.53 27.94
CA PRO A 141 8.97 13.68 27.19
C PRO A 141 8.73 13.43 25.69
N LEU A 142 8.01 14.33 25.04
CA LEU A 142 7.88 14.32 23.59
C LEU A 142 9.24 14.61 22.95
N GLN A 143 9.87 13.58 22.40
CA GLN A 143 11.09 13.72 21.60
C GLN A 143 10.70 13.77 20.12
N PHE A 144 10.41 14.96 19.63
CA PHE A 144 10.30 15.18 18.19
C PHE A 144 11.68 15.47 17.60
N SER A 145 11.93 14.94 16.41
CA SER A 145 13.14 15.28 15.64
C SER A 145 13.12 16.71 15.09
N TYR A 146 12.01 17.43 15.25
CA TYR A 146 11.76 18.79 14.78
C TYR A 146 11.09 19.64 15.87
N VAL A 147 11.18 20.96 15.73
CA VAL A 147 10.52 21.89 16.66
C VAL A 147 9.00 21.80 16.51
N LEU A 148 8.28 21.61 17.61
CA LEU A 148 6.82 21.51 17.56
C LEU A 148 6.20 22.90 17.36
N THR A 149 6.00 23.26 16.10
CA THR A 149 5.22 24.44 15.70
C THR A 149 3.88 24.00 15.10
N PRO A 150 2.83 24.84 15.13
CA PRO A 150 1.58 24.55 14.44
C PRO A 150 1.78 24.23 12.95
N TYR A 151 2.76 24.87 12.32
CA TYR A 151 3.13 24.64 10.93
C TYR A 151 3.64 23.21 10.69
N ASN A 152 4.65 22.77 11.46
CA ASN A 152 5.22 21.43 11.35
C ASN A 152 4.20 20.35 11.71
N PHE A 153 3.38 20.61 12.73
CA PHE A 153 2.31 19.70 13.12
C PHE A 153 1.30 19.49 11.99
N ILE A 154 0.76 20.57 11.42
CA ILE A 154 -0.22 20.49 10.33
C ILE A 154 0.40 19.82 9.10
N GLY A 155 1.64 20.18 8.74
CA GLY A 155 2.35 19.59 7.60
C GLY A 155 2.51 18.08 7.76
N GLN A 156 3.02 17.63 8.92
CA GLN A 156 3.22 16.21 9.18
C GLN A 156 1.90 15.44 9.28
N PHE A 157 0.87 16.05 9.85
CA PHE A 157 -0.46 15.45 9.95
C PHE A 157 -1.13 15.29 8.58
N LEU A 158 -1.02 16.30 7.71
CA LEU A 158 -1.53 16.20 6.33
C LEU A 158 -0.77 15.16 5.53
N PHE A 159 0.55 15.05 5.70
CA PHE A 159 1.34 13.97 5.12
C PHE A 159 0.77 12.60 5.52
N GLN A 160 0.55 12.35 6.81
CA GLN A 160 0.04 11.08 7.32
C GLN A 160 -1.36 10.72 6.82
N ILE A 161 -2.25 11.71 6.66
CA ILE A 161 -3.64 11.43 6.25
C ILE A 161 -3.77 11.34 4.72
N LEU A 162 -3.05 12.19 3.99
CA LEU A 162 -3.30 12.38 2.55
C LEU A 162 -2.23 11.74 1.67
N VAL A 163 -0.98 11.65 2.13
CA VAL A 163 0.13 11.28 1.24
C VAL A 163 0.62 9.87 1.52
N SER A 164 0.88 9.50 2.78
CA SER A 164 1.41 8.17 3.11
C SER A 164 0.45 7.08 2.66
N GLY A 165 -0.80 7.12 3.16
CA GLY A 165 -1.81 6.10 2.83
C GLY A 165 -2.12 6.01 1.34
N THR A 166 -2.20 7.14 0.63
CA THR A 166 -2.52 7.14 -0.80
C THR A 166 -1.38 6.61 -1.66
N SER A 167 -0.14 6.88 -1.27
CA SER A 167 1.06 6.34 -1.94
C SER A 167 1.21 4.83 -1.68
N GLU A 168 1.06 4.41 -0.43
CA GLU A 168 1.09 3.00 -0.03
C GLU A 168 -0.02 2.19 -0.71
N GLU A 169 -1.21 2.76 -0.88
CA GLU A 169 -2.32 2.09 -1.57
C GLU A 169 -1.95 1.78 -3.04
N ILE A 170 -1.24 2.68 -3.72
CA ILE A 170 -0.75 2.44 -5.09
C ILE A 170 0.32 1.33 -5.08
N LEU A 171 1.26 1.38 -4.12
CA LEU A 171 2.36 0.42 -4.10
C LEU A 171 1.90 -0.97 -3.65
N PHE A 172 1.23 -1.09 -2.51
CA PHE A 172 0.90 -2.36 -1.89
C PHE A 172 -0.42 -2.95 -2.43
N ARG A 173 -1.48 -2.16 -2.56
CA ARG A 173 -2.75 -2.69 -3.07
C ARG A 173 -2.74 -2.79 -4.58
N SER A 174 -2.35 -1.73 -5.29
CA SER A 174 -2.45 -1.77 -6.75
C SER A 174 -1.37 -2.64 -7.37
N LEU A 175 -0.10 -2.49 -7.00
CA LEU A 175 0.99 -3.26 -7.62
C LEU A 175 1.21 -4.63 -6.97
N VAL A 176 1.50 -4.68 -5.66
CA VAL A 176 1.90 -5.93 -4.97
C VAL A 176 0.77 -6.95 -4.95
N LEU A 177 -0.44 -6.55 -4.55
CA LEU A 177 -1.61 -7.44 -4.50
C LEU A 177 -1.92 -8.03 -5.88
N PHE A 178 -1.85 -7.20 -6.92
CA PHE A 178 -2.10 -7.61 -8.30
C PHE A 178 -1.09 -8.67 -8.77
N ILE A 179 0.21 -8.44 -8.54
CA ILE A 179 1.26 -9.39 -8.93
C ILE A 179 1.03 -10.74 -8.26
N ILE A 180 0.74 -10.77 -6.96
CA ILE A 180 0.48 -12.02 -6.23
C ILE A 180 -0.77 -12.70 -6.78
N ALA A 181 -1.87 -11.97 -6.96
CA ALA A 181 -3.12 -12.53 -7.45
C ALA A 181 -2.96 -13.10 -8.88
N ALA A 182 -2.33 -12.35 -9.79
CA ALA A 182 -2.14 -12.74 -11.18
C ALA A 182 -1.25 -13.99 -11.32
N THR A 183 -0.13 -14.04 -10.59
CA THR A 183 0.81 -15.17 -10.62
C THR A 183 0.26 -16.42 -9.92
N THR A 184 -0.48 -16.24 -8.82
CA THR A 184 -1.05 -17.35 -8.03
C THR A 184 -2.27 -17.97 -8.70
N LYS A 185 -3.08 -17.19 -9.43
CA LYS A 185 -4.29 -17.65 -10.12
C LYS A 185 -4.05 -18.83 -11.06
N ARG A 186 -2.86 -18.94 -11.64
CA ARG A 186 -2.50 -20.03 -12.56
C ARG A 186 -2.29 -21.39 -11.85
N TYR A 187 -2.09 -21.40 -10.53
CA TYR A 187 -1.70 -22.60 -9.78
C TYR A 187 -2.64 -22.94 -8.63
N ALA A 188 -3.43 -21.97 -8.17
CA ALA A 188 -4.41 -22.19 -7.11
C ALA A 188 -5.72 -22.73 -7.70
N GLU A 189 -6.16 -23.88 -7.18
CA GLU A 189 -7.44 -24.51 -7.56
C GLU A 189 -8.65 -23.81 -6.94
N ASN A 190 -8.46 -23.05 -5.85
CA ASN A 190 -9.52 -22.39 -5.11
C ASN A 190 -9.26 -20.89 -4.96
N THR A 191 -10.27 -20.08 -5.23
CA THR A 191 -10.26 -18.62 -5.04
C THR A 191 -9.92 -18.23 -3.61
N LYS A 192 -10.40 -18.99 -2.60
CA LYS A 192 -10.05 -18.76 -1.19
C LYS A 192 -8.55 -18.83 -0.94
N THR A 193 -7.86 -19.80 -1.57
CA THR A 193 -6.41 -19.96 -1.42
C THR A 193 -5.67 -18.75 -1.98
N ILE A 194 -6.09 -18.23 -3.13
CA ILE A 194 -5.53 -17.01 -3.73
C ILE A 194 -5.70 -15.83 -2.77
N TYR A 195 -6.89 -15.60 -2.24
CA TYR A 195 -7.13 -14.47 -1.34
C TYR A 195 -6.31 -14.56 -0.05
N ILE A 196 -6.29 -15.74 0.59
CA ILE A 196 -5.54 -15.94 1.83
C ILE A 196 -4.04 -15.78 1.58
N SER A 197 -3.47 -16.41 0.55
CA SER A 197 -2.04 -16.29 0.25
C SER A 197 -1.66 -14.85 -0.08
N THR A 198 -2.52 -14.14 -0.81
CA THR A 198 -2.32 -12.73 -1.16
C THR A 198 -2.26 -11.86 0.10
N ILE A 199 -3.22 -11.99 1.01
CA ILE A 199 -3.27 -11.22 2.26
C ILE A 199 -2.06 -11.50 3.16
N VAL A 200 -1.67 -12.77 3.29
CA VAL A 200 -0.53 -13.16 4.13
C VAL A 200 0.77 -12.61 3.56
N ILE A 201 1.03 -12.80 2.27
CA ILE A 201 2.26 -12.35 1.62
C ILE A 201 2.35 -10.82 1.61
N SER A 202 1.26 -10.11 1.31
CA SER A 202 1.26 -8.64 1.33
C SER A 202 1.53 -8.10 2.73
N SER A 203 0.94 -8.70 3.77
CA SER A 203 1.17 -8.28 5.16
C SER A 203 2.62 -8.49 5.60
N ILE A 204 3.22 -9.62 5.20
CA ILE A 204 4.65 -9.89 5.45
C ILE A 204 5.51 -8.88 4.68
N ALA A 205 5.21 -8.63 3.40
CA ALA A 205 5.97 -7.69 2.59
C ALA A 205 5.96 -6.27 3.16
N VAL A 206 4.81 -5.80 3.68
CA VAL A 206 4.70 -4.52 4.41
C VAL A 206 5.55 -4.54 5.68
N THR A 207 5.58 -5.65 6.43
CA THR A 207 6.36 -5.74 7.68
C THR A 207 7.87 -5.65 7.45
N TYR A 208 8.35 -6.16 6.31
CA TYR A 208 9.78 -6.10 5.94
C TYR A 208 10.14 -4.85 5.12
N HIS A 209 9.15 -4.02 4.79
CA HIS A 209 9.41 -2.72 4.19
C HIS A 209 9.95 -1.79 5.28
N LYS A 210 11.11 -1.18 5.01
CA LYS A 210 11.65 -0.11 5.83
C LYS A 210 11.56 1.18 5.01
N GLU A 211 10.89 2.17 5.59
CA GLU A 211 10.96 3.57 5.14
C GLU A 211 12.26 4.23 5.58
#